data_AF-A0A3A9EF78-F1
#
_entry.id   AF-A0A3A9EF78-F1
#
_cell.length_a   1.000
_cell.length_b   1.000
_cell.length_c   1.000
_cell.angle_alpha   90.00
_cell.angle_beta   90.00
_cell.angle_gamma   90.00
#
_symmetry.space_group_name_H-M   'P 1'
#
loop_
_entity.id
_entity.type
_entity.pdbx_description
1 polymer ?
#
loop_
_entity_poly.entity_id
_entity_poly.type
_entity_poly.pdbx_seq_one_letter_code
_entity_poly.pdbx_strand_id
1 'polypeptide(L)'
;MDVLELQKVKRDFSLVYQRKIPIKVLKKDGSREAFQIQKVINAVGKSAYRAMTELTEEEKERLCQGVIERVEELEYHEIPIAMMHNIVESTLEEVKPAVAKSYRDYRNYKQDFVRMLDDVYKKSQSIMYIGDKENSNADSALVSTKRSLIFNQLNKQLYEKFFMTAEEIQACRDGYLYVHDMSSRRDTMNCCLFDIKNVLTGGFEMGNMWYNEPKTLDVAFDVIGDIVLSAASQQYGGFTVPSVELILEPYGEKS
;
A
#
# COMPACT_ATOMS: atom_id res chain seq x y z
N MET A 1 -20.08 -20.75 -37.82
CA MET A 1 -19.91 -19.30 -37.99
C MET A 1 -18.93 -18.86 -36.92
N ASP A 2 -17.76 -18.42 -37.37
CA ASP A 2 -16.50 -18.35 -36.61
C ASP A 2 -16.51 -17.38 -35.43
N VAL A 3 -15.84 -17.82 -34.36
CA VAL A 3 -15.56 -17.10 -33.11
C VAL A 3 -14.27 -16.27 -33.28
N LEU A 4 -14.10 -15.54 -34.38
CA LEU A 4 -12.82 -14.89 -34.70
C LEU A 4 -12.88 -13.50 -35.38
N GLU A 5 -14.05 -12.86 -35.49
CA GLU A 5 -14.18 -11.61 -36.28
C GLU A 5 -14.74 -10.40 -35.51
N LEU A 6 -14.27 -10.17 -34.29
CA LEU A 6 -14.47 -8.90 -33.57
C LEU A 6 -13.17 -8.48 -32.84
N GLN A 7 -12.04 -8.48 -33.54
CA GLN A 7 -10.97 -7.56 -33.19
C GLN A 7 -11.50 -6.15 -33.50
N LYS A 8 -11.98 -5.43 -32.48
CA LYS A 8 -12.16 -3.97 -32.56
C LYS A 8 -10.86 -3.40 -33.13
N VAL A 9 -10.88 -2.96 -34.38
CA VAL A 9 -9.77 -2.22 -34.99
C VAL A 9 -9.54 -1.02 -34.08
N LYS A 10 -8.47 -1.07 -33.27
CA LYS A 10 -8.10 0.07 -32.42
C LYS A 10 -7.79 1.22 -33.37
N ARG A 11 -8.63 2.24 -33.37
CA ARG A 11 -8.42 3.46 -34.14
C ARG A 11 -7.05 4.03 -33.78
N ASP A 12 -6.17 4.15 -34.78
CA ASP A 12 -4.86 4.76 -34.59
C ASP A 12 -5.00 6.28 -34.70
N PHE A 13 -4.95 6.94 -33.54
CA PHE A 13 -5.05 8.38 -33.47
C PHE A 13 -3.84 9.07 -34.12
N SER A 14 -2.71 8.37 -34.29
CA SER A 14 -1.51 8.92 -34.96
C SER A 14 -1.70 9.15 -36.45
N LEU A 15 -2.69 8.51 -37.09
CA LEU A 15 -3.01 8.71 -38.50
C LEU A 15 -3.93 9.91 -38.71
N VAL A 16 -4.82 10.16 -37.74
CA VAL A 16 -5.78 11.28 -37.77
C VAL A 16 -5.13 12.59 -37.33
N TYR A 17 -4.23 12.49 -36.36
CA TYR A 17 -3.62 13.62 -35.70
C TYR A 17 -2.12 13.66 -36.01
N GLN A 18 -1.79 14.01 -37.26
CA GLN A 18 -0.41 14.26 -37.69
C GLN A 18 -0.15 15.76 -37.74
N ARG A 19 0.92 16.19 -37.07
CA ARG A 19 1.37 17.58 -37.14
C ARG A 19 2.14 17.85 -38.42
N LYS A 20 2.07 19.11 -38.87
CA LYS A 20 2.88 19.62 -40.00
C LYS A 20 4.37 19.76 -39.65
N ILE A 21 4.71 19.93 -38.37
CA ILE A 21 6.09 20.15 -37.89
C ILE A 21 6.48 19.02 -36.92
N PRO A 22 7.60 18.31 -37.15
CA PRO A 22 8.03 17.23 -36.27
C PRO A 22 8.56 17.77 -34.93
N ILE A 23 8.02 17.24 -33.82
CA ILE A 23 8.47 17.56 -32.46
C ILE A 23 9.12 16.34 -31.83
N LYS A 24 10.17 16.59 -31.05
CA LYS A 24 10.82 15.59 -30.20
C LYS A 24 10.50 15.83 -28.73
N VAL A 25 10.19 14.77 -28.02
CA VAL A 25 10.06 14.77 -26.56
C VAL A 25 11.42 14.41 -25.96
N LEU A 26 11.97 15.32 -25.14
CA LEU A 26 13.19 15.10 -24.39
C LEU A 26 12.88 14.32 -23.11
N LYS A 27 13.39 13.10 -23.00
CA LYS A 27 13.21 12.21 -21.85
C LYS A 27 14.15 12.58 -20.69
N LYS A 28 13.89 12.00 -19.51
CA LYS A 28 14.70 12.23 -18.30
C LYS A 28 16.15 11.73 -18.43
N ASP A 29 16.40 10.74 -19.28
CA ASP A 29 17.72 10.18 -19.57
C ASP A 29 18.46 10.93 -20.69
N GLY A 30 17.90 12.04 -21.19
CA GLY A 30 18.46 12.82 -22.29
C GLY A 30 18.17 12.26 -23.69
N SER A 31 17.49 11.11 -23.79
CA SER A 31 17.06 10.58 -25.08
C SER A 31 15.96 11.44 -25.71
N ARG A 32 15.91 11.44 -27.05
CA ARG A 32 14.93 12.19 -27.84
C ARG A 32 14.04 11.23 -28.60
N GLU A 33 12.74 11.40 -28.47
CA GLU A 33 11.76 10.54 -29.10
C GLU A 33 10.74 11.37 -29.88
N ALA A 34 10.32 10.92 -31.07
CA ALA A 34 9.26 11.59 -31.81
C ALA A 34 7.94 11.60 -31.02
N PHE A 35 7.28 12.76 -30.95
CA PHE A 35 5.97 12.86 -30.33
C PHE A 35 4.95 11.99 -31.08
N GLN A 36 4.24 11.12 -30.35
CA GLN A 36 3.20 10.25 -30.88
C GLN A 36 1.98 10.32 -29.97
N ILE A 37 0.85 10.80 -30.48
CA ILE A 37 -0.37 10.96 -29.70
C ILE A 37 -0.91 9.62 -29.17
N GLN A 38 -0.72 8.53 -29.92
CA GLN A 38 -1.15 7.20 -29.48
C GLN A 38 -0.48 6.76 -28.18
N LYS A 39 0.75 7.23 -27.89
CA LYS A 39 1.41 6.98 -26.60
C LYS A 39 0.72 7.68 -25.44
N VAL A 40 0.18 8.88 -25.68
CA VAL A 40 -0.64 9.60 -24.71
C VAL A 40 -1.91 8.80 -24.43
N ILE A 41 -2.65 8.41 -25.47
CA ILE A 41 -3.89 7.62 -25.33
C ILE A 41 -3.64 6.31 -24.59
N ASN A 42 -2.56 5.61 -24.91
CA ASN A 42 -2.20 4.37 -24.22
C ASN A 42 -1.87 4.60 -22.73
N ALA A 43 -1.17 5.68 -22.39
CA ALA A 43 -0.83 6.01 -21.01
C ALA A 43 -2.08 6.45 -20.20
N VAL A 44 -2.95 7.23 -20.82
CA VAL A 44 -4.22 7.66 -20.24
C VAL A 44 -5.18 6.48 -20.06
N GLY A 45 -5.26 5.58 -21.04
CA GLY A 45 -6.08 4.37 -20.93
C GLY A 45 -5.68 3.47 -19.76
N LYS A 46 -4.38 3.34 -19.48
CA LYS A 46 -3.89 2.65 -18.27
C LYS A 46 -4.29 3.37 -16.97
N SER A 47 -4.41 4.69 -17.01
CA SER A 47 -4.81 5.49 -15.84
C SER A 47 -6.32 5.40 -15.62
N ALA A 48 -7.11 5.41 -16.69
CA ALA A 48 -8.55 5.19 -16.63
C ALA A 48 -8.89 3.81 -16.03
N TYR A 49 -8.21 2.76 -16.50
CA TYR A 49 -8.36 1.42 -15.92
C TYR A 49 -8.08 1.39 -14.41
N ARG A 50 -7.04 2.08 -13.93
CA ARG A 50 -6.73 2.19 -12.48
C ARG A 50 -7.78 2.97 -11.70
N ALA A 51 -8.41 3.95 -12.33
CA ALA A 51 -9.53 4.71 -11.77
C ALA A 51 -10.88 3.99 -11.93
N MET A 52 -10.90 2.72 -12.36
CA MET A 52 -12.11 1.93 -12.60
C MET A 52 -13.11 2.64 -13.53
N THR A 53 -12.60 3.36 -14.53
CA THR A 53 -13.37 4.08 -15.54
C THR A 53 -12.80 3.86 -16.93
N GLU A 54 -13.57 4.19 -17.96
CA GLU A 54 -13.10 4.20 -19.35
C GLU A 54 -13.22 5.61 -19.94
N LEU A 55 -12.43 5.91 -20.97
CA LEU A 55 -12.69 7.07 -21.82
C LEU A 55 -13.56 6.65 -22.99
N THR A 56 -14.61 7.42 -23.26
CA THR A 56 -15.39 7.31 -24.50
C THR A 56 -14.52 7.72 -25.70
N GLU A 57 -14.94 7.37 -26.91
CA GLU A 57 -14.22 7.80 -28.11
C GLU A 57 -14.23 9.33 -28.26
N GLU A 58 -15.32 10.01 -27.90
CA GLU A 58 -15.39 11.47 -27.89
C GLU A 58 -14.40 12.09 -26.89
N GLU A 59 -14.29 11.53 -25.68
CA GLU A 59 -13.33 11.99 -24.67
C GLU A 59 -11.88 11.80 -25.16
N LYS A 60 -11.59 10.71 -25.89
CA LYS A 60 -10.28 10.48 -26.52
C LYS A 60 -9.99 11.48 -27.63
N GLU A 61 -10.97 11.81 -28.47
CA GLU A 61 -10.83 12.82 -29.53
C GLU A 61 -10.57 14.21 -28.95
N ARG A 62 -11.33 14.63 -27.94
CA ARG A 62 -11.11 15.91 -27.23
C ARG A 62 -9.74 15.97 -26.58
N LEU A 63 -9.31 14.90 -25.93
CA LEU A 63 -7.96 14.80 -25.35
C LEU A 63 -6.88 14.94 -26.43
N CYS A 64 -7.01 14.22 -27.55
CA CYS A 64 -6.04 14.30 -28.65
C CYS A 64 -5.94 15.73 -29.17
N GLN A 65 -7.09 16.35 -29.47
CA GLN A 65 -7.17 17.71 -29.98
C GLN A 65 -6.55 18.71 -29.01
N GLY A 66 -6.97 18.71 -27.74
CA GLY A 66 -6.47 19.67 -26.75
C GLY A 66 -4.97 19.51 -26.45
N VAL A 67 -4.43 18.29 -26.49
CA VAL A 67 -2.99 18.07 -26.33
C VAL A 67 -2.22 18.62 -27.54
N ILE A 68 -2.74 18.45 -28.75
CA ILE A 68 -2.06 18.91 -29.97
C ILE A 68 -2.06 20.42 -30.07
N GLU A 69 -3.21 21.05 -29.83
CA GLU A 69 -3.35 22.51 -29.85
C GLU A 69 -2.36 23.16 -28.87
N ARG A 70 -2.31 22.68 -27.63
CA ARG A 70 -1.36 23.19 -26.61
C ARG A 70 0.10 22.93 -26.96
N VAL A 71 0.41 21.81 -27.61
CA VAL A 71 1.77 21.51 -28.09
C VAL A 71 2.11 22.35 -29.32
N GLU A 72 1.12 22.80 -30.11
CA GLU A 72 1.28 23.71 -31.24
C GLU A 72 1.57 25.14 -30.81
N GLU A 73 0.84 25.63 -29.81
CA GLU A 73 1.00 26.98 -29.23
C GLU A 73 2.39 27.24 -28.64
N LEU A 74 3.08 26.19 -28.20
CA LEU A 74 4.39 26.33 -27.55
C LEU A 74 5.53 26.68 -28.52
N GLU A 75 5.33 26.57 -29.84
CA GLU A 75 6.33 26.84 -30.91
C GLU A 75 7.70 26.13 -30.74
N TYR A 76 7.84 25.20 -29.79
CA TYR A 76 9.08 24.47 -29.53
C TYR A 76 9.18 23.20 -30.38
N HIS A 77 10.37 22.96 -30.96
CA HIS A 77 10.69 21.71 -31.65
C HIS A 77 11.10 20.58 -30.69
N GLU A 78 11.50 20.92 -29.46
CA GLU A 78 11.84 19.98 -28.40
C GLU A 78 11.09 20.30 -27.11
N ILE A 79 10.29 19.36 -26.62
CA ILE A 79 9.48 19.54 -25.40
C ILE A 79 10.00 18.59 -24.31
N PRO A 80 10.38 19.10 -23.13
CA PRO A 80 10.70 18.25 -21.99
C PRO A 80 9.52 17.36 -21.59
N ILE A 81 9.78 16.09 -21.27
CA ILE A 81 8.73 15.14 -20.86
C ILE A 81 7.90 15.64 -19.67
N ALA A 82 8.51 16.42 -18.77
CA ALA A 82 7.82 17.03 -17.64
C ALA A 82 6.71 17.99 -18.10
N MET A 83 6.98 18.81 -19.12
CA MET A 83 6.02 19.75 -19.71
C MET A 83 4.93 19.01 -20.49
N MET A 84 5.30 17.98 -21.26
CA MET A 84 4.32 17.12 -21.94
C MET A 84 3.33 16.50 -20.95
N HIS A 85 3.80 16.01 -19.80
CA HIS A 85 2.90 15.51 -18.76
C HIS A 85 1.95 16.58 -18.24
N ASN A 86 2.41 17.82 -18.03
CA ASN A 86 1.55 18.92 -17.56
C ASN A 86 0.47 19.29 -18.59
N ILE A 87 0.79 19.24 -19.89
CA ILE A 87 -0.19 19.47 -20.97
C ILE A 87 -1.26 18.39 -20.97
N VAL A 88 -0.84 17.11 -20.91
CA VAL A 88 -1.76 15.97 -20.87
C VAL A 88 -2.64 16.04 -19.62
N GLU A 89 -2.06 16.33 -18.47
CA GLU A 89 -2.77 16.44 -17.19
C GLU A 89 -3.81 17.57 -17.21
N SER A 90 -3.43 18.77 -17.69
CA SER A 90 -4.36 19.92 -17.78
C SER A 90 -5.52 19.64 -18.74
N THR A 91 -5.24 18.99 -19.88
CA THR A 91 -6.29 18.60 -20.84
C THR A 91 -7.19 17.51 -20.26
N LEU A 92 -6.64 16.56 -19.48
CA LEU A 92 -7.44 15.55 -18.79
C LEU A 92 -8.32 16.13 -17.68
N GLU A 93 -7.88 17.19 -16.99
CA GLU A 93 -8.69 17.85 -15.96
C GLU A 93 -9.96 18.46 -16.57
N GLU A 94 -9.89 18.97 -17.80
CA GLU A 94 -11.04 19.49 -18.56
C GLU A 94 -11.96 18.37 -19.09
N VAL A 95 -11.38 17.24 -19.52
CA VAL A 95 -12.14 16.15 -20.15
C VAL A 95 -12.72 15.19 -19.12
N LYS A 96 -11.91 14.72 -18.17
CA LYS A 96 -12.27 13.70 -17.18
C LYS A 96 -11.39 13.80 -15.92
N PRO A 97 -11.77 14.63 -14.93
CA PRO A 97 -10.99 14.87 -13.71
C PRO A 97 -10.55 13.61 -12.96
N ALA A 98 -11.41 12.58 -12.91
CA ALA A 98 -11.08 11.31 -12.25
C ALA A 98 -9.86 10.61 -12.89
N VAL A 99 -9.73 10.66 -14.21
CA VAL A 99 -8.57 10.09 -14.92
C VAL A 99 -7.35 10.99 -14.81
N ALA A 100 -7.54 12.32 -14.79
CA ALA A 100 -6.48 13.29 -14.55
C ALA A 100 -5.78 13.03 -13.21
N LYS A 101 -6.57 12.85 -12.14
CA LYS A 101 -6.08 12.49 -10.81
C LYS A 101 -5.26 11.19 -10.84
N SER A 102 -5.80 10.11 -11.41
CA SER A 102 -5.07 8.84 -11.50
C SER A 102 -3.77 8.92 -12.32
N TYR A 103 -3.78 9.71 -13.40
CA TYR A 103 -2.60 9.96 -14.22
C TYR A 103 -1.51 10.71 -13.44
N ARG A 104 -1.88 11.76 -12.70
CA ARG A 104 -1.01 12.52 -11.79
C ARG A 104 -0.44 11.64 -10.69
N ASP A 105 -1.29 10.87 -10.02
CA ASP A 105 -0.91 9.97 -8.93
C ASP A 105 0.08 8.90 -9.41
N TYR A 106 -0.13 8.31 -10.59
CA TYR A 106 0.81 7.34 -11.16
C TYR A 106 2.16 7.96 -11.52
N ARG A 107 2.16 9.18 -12.08
CA ARG A 107 3.39 9.92 -12.42
C ARG A 107 4.21 10.21 -11.16
N ASN A 108 3.54 10.67 -10.11
CA ASN A 108 4.16 11.07 -8.86
C ASN A 108 4.41 9.89 -7.92
N TYR A 109 3.80 8.72 -8.17
CA TYR A 109 3.90 7.52 -7.33
C TYR A 109 5.33 7.22 -6.88
N LYS A 110 6.29 7.22 -7.81
CA LYS A 110 7.70 6.96 -7.48
C LYS A 110 8.30 8.06 -6.60
N GLN A 111 7.99 9.32 -6.88
CA GLN A 111 8.47 10.44 -6.07
C GLN A 111 7.85 10.44 -4.69
N ASP A 112 6.54 10.20 -4.58
CA ASP A 112 5.81 10.15 -3.32
C ASP A 112 6.21 8.93 -2.49
N PHE A 113 6.51 7.80 -3.14
CA PHE A 113 7.03 6.62 -2.46
C PHE A 113 8.46 6.86 -1.94
N VAL A 114 9.32 7.51 -2.72
CA VAL A 114 10.66 7.91 -2.27
C VAL A 114 10.58 8.90 -1.11
N ARG A 115 9.69 9.89 -1.16
CA ARG A 115 9.44 10.83 -0.06
C ARG A 115 8.97 10.12 1.20
N MET A 116 8.00 9.22 1.07
CA MET A 116 7.53 8.39 2.18
C MET A 116 8.67 7.59 2.82
N LEU A 117 9.55 6.97 2.03
CA LEU A 117 10.71 6.25 2.55
C LEU A 117 11.73 7.17 3.25
N ASP A 118 11.93 8.38 2.74
CA ASP A 118 12.79 9.39 3.36
C ASP A 118 12.23 9.83 4.73
N ASP A 119 10.91 9.99 4.85
CA ASP A 119 10.25 10.31 6.11
C ASP A 119 10.32 9.15 7.12
N VAL A 120 10.11 7.91 6.65
CA VAL A 120 10.35 6.70 7.46
C VAL A 120 11.80 6.66 7.95
N TYR A 121 12.77 6.97 7.08
CA TYR A 121 14.18 6.99 7.44
C TYR A 121 14.47 8.04 8.52
N LYS A 122 14.02 9.28 8.36
CA LYS A 122 14.19 10.35 9.36
C LYS A 122 13.60 9.98 10.72
N LYS A 123 12.36 9.47 10.75
CA LYS A 123 11.73 9.03 12.01
C LYS A 123 12.46 7.82 12.60
N SER A 124 12.97 6.91 11.77
CA SER A 124 13.80 5.78 12.23
C SER A 124 15.09 6.25 12.91
N GLN A 125 15.77 7.27 12.38
CA GLN A 125 16.94 7.88 13.02
C GLN A 125 16.54 8.48 14.39
N SER A 126 15.41 9.20 14.46
CA SER A 126 14.90 9.73 15.73
C SER A 126 14.68 8.61 16.75
N ILE A 127 14.02 7.51 16.37
CA ILE A 127 13.79 6.35 17.24
C ILE A 127 15.12 5.76 17.72
N MET A 128 16.13 5.64 16.85
CA MET A 128 17.41 5.03 17.20
C MET A 128 18.20 5.85 18.22
N TYR A 129 18.28 7.16 18.04
CA TYR A 129 19.21 8.02 18.78
C TYR A 129 18.54 8.85 19.90
N ILE A 130 17.28 9.23 19.73
CA ILE A 130 16.53 10.05 20.68
C ILE A 130 15.56 9.19 21.50
N GLY A 131 15.06 8.11 20.89
CA GLY A 131 14.01 7.27 21.44
C GLY A 131 12.62 7.73 21.01
N ASP A 132 11.61 6.98 21.44
CA ASP A 132 10.20 7.26 21.21
C ASP A 132 9.44 7.24 22.53
N LYS A 133 8.48 8.17 22.69
CA LYS A 133 7.63 8.31 23.88
C LYS A 133 6.14 8.33 23.54
N GLU A 134 5.77 8.01 22.29
CA GLU A 134 4.36 8.00 21.88
C GLU A 134 3.61 6.85 22.55
N ASN A 135 4.29 5.73 22.80
CA ASN A 135 3.73 4.58 23.50
C ASN A 135 4.41 4.36 24.86
N SER A 136 3.69 4.60 25.95
CA SER A 136 4.18 4.40 27.32
C SER A 136 4.51 2.94 27.66
N ASN A 137 3.96 1.98 26.91
CA ASN A 137 4.22 0.56 27.10
C ASN A 137 5.47 0.10 26.32
N ALA A 138 6.03 0.93 25.45
CA ALA A 138 7.19 0.61 24.63
C ALA A 138 8.43 1.29 25.20
N ASP A 139 9.29 0.54 25.91
CA ASP A 139 10.59 1.04 26.35
C ASP A 139 11.53 1.19 25.15
N SER A 140 11.58 2.39 24.59
CA SER A 140 12.42 2.74 23.44
C SER A 140 13.92 2.76 23.75
N ALA A 141 14.35 2.51 24.99
CA ALA A 141 15.76 2.24 25.31
C ALA A 141 16.20 0.83 24.86
N LEU A 142 15.28 -0.14 24.86
CA LEU A 142 15.58 -1.53 24.50
C LEU A 142 15.81 -1.70 23.00
N VAL A 143 16.80 -2.51 22.63
CA VAL A 143 17.15 -2.79 21.22
C VAL A 143 16.00 -3.46 20.47
N SER A 144 15.30 -4.39 21.10
CA SER A 144 14.12 -5.08 20.53
C SER A 144 13.00 -4.08 20.22
N THR A 145 12.70 -3.18 21.16
CA THR A 145 11.67 -2.15 21.00
C THR A 145 12.02 -1.17 19.89
N LYS A 146 13.27 -0.71 19.79
CA LYS A 146 13.70 0.18 18.69
C LYS A 146 13.47 -0.44 17.32
N ARG A 147 13.81 -1.72 17.15
CA ARG A 147 13.57 -2.45 15.89
C ARG A 147 12.09 -2.53 15.55
N SER A 148 11.26 -2.85 16.55
CA SER A 148 9.80 -2.90 16.38
C SER A 148 9.21 -1.53 16.03
N LEU A 149 9.61 -0.45 16.72
CA LEU A 149 9.14 0.91 16.45
C LEU A 149 9.49 1.39 15.03
N ILE A 150 10.69 1.07 14.52
CA ILE A 150 11.09 1.36 13.15
C ILE A 150 10.19 0.64 12.15
N PHE A 151 9.95 -0.66 12.38
CA PHE A 151 9.06 -1.46 11.55
C PHE A 151 7.61 -0.94 11.59
N ASN A 152 7.14 -0.55 12.78
CA ASN A 152 5.81 0.03 12.97
C ASN A 152 5.66 1.35 12.21
N GLN A 153 6.69 2.20 12.21
CA GLN A 153 6.67 3.44 11.44
C GLN A 153 6.56 3.18 9.93
N LEU A 154 7.30 2.20 9.41
CA LEU A 154 7.17 1.80 8.01
C LEU A 154 5.75 1.31 7.71
N ASN A 155 5.21 0.41 8.53
CA ASN A 155 3.86 -0.12 8.31
C ASN A 155 2.77 0.92 8.43
N LYS A 156 2.89 1.86 9.36
CA LYS A 156 1.96 3.00 9.49
C LYS A 156 1.88 3.79 8.18
N GLN A 157 3.04 4.14 7.61
CA GLN A 157 3.12 4.88 6.34
C GLN A 157 2.56 4.07 5.16
N LEU A 158 2.84 2.77 5.12
CA LEU A 158 2.28 1.89 4.10
C LEU A 158 0.76 1.72 4.25
N TYR A 159 0.24 1.65 5.47
CA TYR A 159 -1.19 1.56 5.72
C TYR A 159 -1.92 2.81 5.25
N GLU A 160 -1.46 4.00 5.67
CA GLU A 160 -2.00 5.29 5.23
C GLU A 160 -1.98 5.41 3.70
N LYS A 161 -0.88 5.01 3.05
CA LYS A 161 -0.73 5.17 1.60
C LYS A 161 -1.59 4.23 0.76
N PHE A 162 -1.73 2.98 1.19
CA PHE A 162 -2.33 1.92 0.35
C PHE A 162 -3.74 1.52 0.77
N PHE A 163 -4.15 1.79 2.01
CA PHE A 163 -5.41 1.31 2.57
C PHE A 163 -6.34 2.42 3.02
N MET A 164 -5.87 3.67 3.06
CA MET A 164 -6.70 4.82 3.44
C MET A 164 -6.91 5.76 2.26
N THR A 165 -8.11 6.31 2.20
CA THR A 165 -8.48 7.40 1.30
C THR A 165 -7.97 8.73 1.82
N ALA A 166 -7.86 9.74 0.94
CA ALA A 166 -7.47 11.09 1.35
C ALA A 166 -8.42 11.69 2.40
N GLU A 167 -9.71 11.35 2.32
CA GLU A 167 -10.75 11.79 3.26
C GLU A 167 -10.55 11.16 4.64
N GLU A 168 -10.28 9.86 4.71
CA GLU A 168 -9.99 9.16 5.97
C GLU A 168 -8.69 9.67 6.62
N ILE A 169 -7.64 9.90 5.82
CA ILE A 169 -6.38 10.47 6.32
C ILE A 169 -6.62 11.85 6.91
N GLN A 170 -7.40 12.69 6.23
CA GLN A 170 -7.73 14.03 6.72
C GLN A 170 -8.58 13.96 7.99
N ALA A 171 -9.59 13.09 8.03
CA ALA A 171 -10.41 12.88 9.22
C ALA A 171 -9.59 12.40 10.43
N CYS A 172 -8.57 11.56 10.22
CA CYS A 172 -7.63 11.18 11.28
C CYS A 172 -6.76 12.35 11.75
N ARG A 173 -6.32 13.23 10.85
CA ARG A 173 -5.53 14.43 11.20
C ARG A 173 -6.34 15.46 11.97
N ASP A 174 -7.60 15.62 11.60
CA ASP A 174 -8.53 16.55 12.24
C ASP A 174 -9.10 16.00 13.56
N GLY A 175 -8.81 14.73 13.89
CA GLY A 175 -9.24 14.08 15.12
C GLY A 175 -10.67 13.55 15.11
N TYR A 176 -11.33 13.47 13.94
CA TYR A 176 -12.63 12.84 13.79
C TYR A 176 -12.57 11.32 13.87
N LEU A 177 -11.46 10.74 13.41
CA LEU A 177 -11.22 9.30 13.41
C LEU A 177 -9.90 8.98 14.09
N TYR A 178 -9.84 7.81 14.73
CA TYR A 178 -8.61 7.25 15.24
C TYR A 178 -8.52 5.77 14.86
N VAL A 179 -7.57 5.43 14.00
CA VAL A 179 -7.32 4.05 13.59
C VAL A 179 -6.44 3.38 14.64
N HIS A 180 -7.04 2.57 15.49
CA HIS A 180 -6.32 1.77 16.48
C HIS A 180 -5.30 0.85 15.82
N ASP A 181 -4.08 0.84 16.39
CA ASP A 181 -2.97 -0.05 16.04
C ASP A 181 -2.63 -0.04 14.55
N MET A 182 -2.75 1.12 13.90
CA MET A 182 -2.58 1.29 12.45
C MET A 182 -1.26 0.72 11.91
N SER A 183 -0.17 0.80 12.69
CA SER A 183 1.13 0.21 12.35
C SER A 183 1.14 -1.31 12.31
N SER A 184 0.17 -1.97 12.94
CA SER A 184 0.14 -3.42 13.13
C SER A 184 -0.97 -4.10 12.33
N ARG A 185 -1.93 -3.32 11.80
CA ARG A 185 -3.06 -3.81 10.97
C ARG A 185 -2.65 -4.50 9.67
N ARG A 186 -1.42 -4.28 9.21
CA ARG A 186 -0.87 -4.97 8.02
C ARG A 186 -0.31 -6.36 8.33
N ASP A 187 -0.09 -6.65 9.60
CA ASP A 187 0.63 -7.84 10.03
C ASP A 187 -0.35 -8.95 10.41
N THR A 188 -1.30 -8.67 11.31
CA THR A 188 -2.12 -9.72 11.95
C THR A 188 -3.43 -9.19 12.56
N MET A 189 -4.07 -9.98 13.43
CA MET A 189 -5.27 -9.67 14.21
C MET A 189 -4.97 -8.97 15.55
N ASN A 190 -6.02 -8.46 16.18
CA ASN A 190 -5.92 -7.72 17.44
C ASN A 190 -5.87 -8.65 18.67
N CYS A 191 -7.03 -9.02 19.20
CA CYS A 191 -7.15 -9.82 20.43
C CYS A 191 -7.84 -11.14 20.15
N CYS A 192 -7.59 -12.14 21.01
CA CYS A 192 -8.35 -13.38 21.02
C CYS A 192 -8.55 -13.93 22.44
N LEU A 193 -9.60 -14.75 22.56
CA LEU A 193 -9.74 -15.73 23.64
C LEU A 193 -9.16 -17.03 23.11
N PHE A 194 -7.98 -17.39 23.59
CA PHE A 194 -7.24 -18.49 23.01
C PHE A 194 -7.63 -19.83 23.63
N ASP A 195 -7.97 -20.78 22.77
CA ASP A 195 -8.45 -22.10 23.18
C ASP A 195 -7.30 -23.06 23.51
N ILE A 196 -6.63 -22.78 24.64
CA ILE A 196 -5.49 -23.60 25.11
C ILE A 196 -5.90 -25.04 25.36
N LYS A 197 -7.15 -25.29 25.80
CA LYS A 197 -7.61 -26.65 26.10
C LYS A 197 -7.51 -27.54 24.87
N ASN A 198 -8.00 -27.04 23.73
CA ASN A 198 -7.92 -27.77 22.48
C ASN A 198 -6.48 -27.91 21.96
N VAL A 199 -5.62 -26.91 22.20
CA VAL A 199 -4.20 -27.00 21.83
C VAL A 199 -3.45 -28.05 22.65
N LEU A 200 -3.72 -28.15 23.96
CA LEU A 200 -3.05 -29.14 24.82
C LEU A 200 -3.54 -30.57 24.55
N THR A 201 -4.83 -30.74 24.24
CA THR A 201 -5.45 -32.06 24.08
C THR A 201 -4.91 -32.77 22.84
N GLY A 202 -4.30 -33.95 23.02
CA GLY A 202 -3.70 -34.72 21.93
C GLY A 202 -2.32 -34.22 21.47
N GLY A 203 -1.81 -33.13 22.05
CA GLY A 203 -0.55 -32.51 21.65
C GLY A 203 -0.68 -31.60 20.41
N PHE A 204 0.37 -30.83 20.14
CA PHE A 204 0.39 -29.82 19.08
C PHE A 204 1.81 -29.61 18.55
N GLU A 205 1.93 -28.93 17.41
CA GLU A 205 3.22 -28.52 16.86
C GLU A 205 3.43 -27.02 17.08
N MET A 206 4.61 -26.64 17.57
CA MET A 206 5.03 -25.25 17.72
C MET A 206 6.52 -25.11 17.47
N GLY A 207 6.91 -24.15 16.63
CA GLY A 207 8.33 -23.89 16.32
C GLY A 207 9.05 -25.06 15.65
N ASN A 208 8.35 -25.84 14.82
CA ASN A 208 8.83 -27.08 14.20
C ASN A 208 9.18 -28.20 15.20
N MET A 209 8.56 -28.19 16.39
CA MET A 209 8.69 -29.23 17.39
C MET A 209 7.30 -29.71 17.83
N TRP A 210 7.16 -31.03 18.00
CA TRP A 210 5.95 -31.64 18.52
C TRP A 210 5.94 -31.62 20.06
N TYR A 211 4.89 -31.06 20.63
CA TYR A 211 4.58 -31.05 22.05
C TYR A 211 3.53 -32.13 22.33
N ASN A 212 3.85 -33.03 23.25
CA ASN A 212 2.88 -34.02 23.71
C ASN A 212 1.90 -33.38 24.70
N GLU A 213 0.70 -33.96 24.81
CA GLU A 213 -0.24 -33.58 25.86
C GLU A 213 0.43 -33.69 27.24
N PRO A 214 0.41 -32.61 28.05
CA PRO A 214 1.06 -32.60 29.36
C PRO A 214 0.40 -33.63 30.30
N LYS A 215 1.21 -34.22 31.20
CA LYS A 215 0.75 -35.28 32.12
C LYS A 215 0.73 -34.85 33.58
N THR A 216 1.40 -33.77 33.92
CA THR A 216 1.50 -33.24 35.28
C THR A 216 1.18 -31.75 35.26
N LEU A 217 0.81 -31.21 36.43
CA LEU A 217 0.47 -29.80 36.57
C LEU A 217 1.64 -28.88 36.18
N ASP A 218 2.86 -29.20 36.64
CA ASP A 218 4.06 -28.39 36.34
C ASP A 218 4.33 -28.31 34.84
N VAL A 219 4.25 -29.44 34.12
CA VAL A 219 4.47 -29.47 32.67
C VAL A 219 3.37 -28.70 31.94
N ALA A 220 2.12 -28.75 32.43
CA ALA A 220 1.03 -27.96 31.85
C ALA A 220 1.30 -26.45 31.99
N PHE A 221 1.82 -25.99 33.14
CA PHE A 221 2.21 -24.59 33.33
C PHE A 221 3.34 -24.17 32.39
N ASP A 222 4.39 -24.97 32.26
CA ASP A 222 5.52 -24.68 31.38
C ASP A 222 5.06 -24.56 29.92
N VAL A 223 4.30 -25.54 29.43
CA VAL A 223 3.80 -25.58 28.05
C VAL A 223 2.82 -24.43 27.77
N ILE A 224 1.94 -24.08 28.71
CA ILE A 224 1.07 -22.90 28.57
C ILE A 224 1.91 -21.62 28.48
N GLY A 225 2.98 -21.49 29.29
CA GLY A 225 3.90 -20.35 29.23
C GLY A 225 4.52 -20.19 27.84
N ASP A 226 5.00 -21.29 27.26
CA ASP A 226 5.59 -21.30 25.92
C ASP A 226 4.56 -20.92 24.83
N ILE A 227 3.34 -21.47 24.92
CA ILE A 227 2.23 -21.12 24.02
C ILE A 227 1.93 -19.63 24.11
N VAL A 228 1.76 -19.09 25.32
CA VAL A 228 1.43 -17.67 25.52
C VAL A 228 2.52 -16.79 24.92
N LEU A 229 3.81 -17.07 25.17
CA LEU A 229 4.90 -16.28 24.64
C LEU A 229 4.93 -16.30 23.09
N SER A 230 4.72 -17.47 22.50
CA SER A 230 4.76 -17.66 21.05
C SER A 230 3.53 -17.09 20.34
N ALA A 231 2.33 -17.46 20.81
CA ALA A 231 1.07 -17.08 20.19
C ALA A 231 0.71 -15.61 20.42
N ALA A 232 1.00 -15.04 21.60
CA ALA A 232 0.79 -13.62 21.84
C ALA A 232 1.67 -12.75 20.93
N SER A 233 2.86 -13.24 20.55
CA SER A 233 3.75 -12.55 19.61
C SER A 233 3.24 -12.55 18.15
N GLN A 234 2.18 -13.31 17.85
CA GLN A 234 1.53 -13.33 16.54
C GLN A 234 0.34 -12.36 16.45
N GLN A 235 0.10 -11.55 17.48
CA GLN A 235 -0.95 -10.54 17.52
C GLN A 235 -0.45 -9.25 18.15
N TYR A 236 -1.16 -8.14 17.97
CA TYR A 236 -0.77 -6.85 18.56
C TYR A 236 -1.66 -6.41 19.72
N GLY A 237 -2.72 -7.17 20.02
CA GLY A 237 -3.65 -6.91 21.11
C GLY A 237 -3.51 -7.89 22.27
N GLY A 238 -4.50 -7.85 23.15
CA GLY A 238 -4.60 -8.70 24.34
C GLY A 238 -4.78 -10.17 23.99
N PHE A 239 -3.96 -11.02 24.62
CA PHE A 239 -4.04 -12.48 24.54
C PHE A 239 -4.63 -12.99 25.86
N THR A 240 -5.82 -13.58 25.82
CA THR A 240 -6.49 -14.06 27.03
C THR A 240 -6.63 -15.57 26.99
N VAL A 241 -6.25 -16.20 28.10
CA VAL A 241 -6.50 -17.63 28.37
C VAL A 241 -7.70 -17.70 29.32
N PRO A 242 -8.93 -17.92 28.81
CA PRO A 242 -10.11 -17.96 29.66
C PRO A 242 -10.15 -19.25 30.48
N SER A 243 -10.75 -19.18 31.68
CA SER A 243 -11.05 -20.35 32.52
C SER A 243 -9.85 -21.26 32.79
N VAL A 244 -8.70 -20.67 33.10
CA VAL A 244 -7.45 -21.40 33.32
C VAL A 244 -7.57 -22.44 34.43
N GLU A 245 -8.39 -22.19 35.44
CA GLU A 245 -8.70 -23.11 36.53
C GLU A 245 -9.33 -24.41 36.03
N LEU A 246 -10.27 -24.34 35.08
CA LEU A 246 -10.94 -25.52 34.50
C LEU A 246 -10.01 -26.29 33.55
N ILE A 247 -9.06 -25.59 32.92
CA ILE A 247 -8.06 -26.19 32.06
C ILE A 247 -7.04 -26.97 32.91
N LEU A 248 -6.66 -26.42 34.07
CA LEU A 248 -5.63 -26.98 34.92
C LEU A 248 -6.13 -28.04 35.91
N GLU A 249 -7.41 -28.01 36.28
CA GLU A 249 -8.04 -28.95 37.23
C GLU A 249 -7.69 -30.43 36.96
N PRO A 250 -7.79 -30.96 35.72
CA PRO A 250 -7.48 -32.37 35.45
C PRO A 250 -6.00 -32.75 35.66
N TYR A 251 -5.09 -31.77 35.60
CA TYR A 251 -3.66 -32.00 35.86
C TYR A 251 -3.37 -31.87 37.36
N GLY A 252 -4.07 -30.99 38.06
CA GLY A 252 -3.99 -30.84 39.51
C GLY A 252 -4.51 -32.07 40.26
N GLU A 253 -5.60 -32.69 39.82
CA GLU A 253 -6.13 -33.92 40.44
C GLU A 253 -5.21 -35.14 40.28
N LYS A 254 -4.37 -35.15 39.24
CA LYS A 254 -3.46 -36.26 38.90
C LYS A 254 -2.07 -36.13 39.54
N SER A 255 -1.72 -34.94 40.03
CA SER A 255 -0.40 -34.62 40.59
C SER A 255 -0.38 -34.78 42.10
#